data_AF-A0A829RBW6-F1
#
_entry.id   AF-A0A829RBW6-F1
#
_cell.length_a   1.000
_cell.length_b   1.000
_cell.length_c   1.000
_cell.angle_alpha   90.00
_cell.angle_beta   90.00
_cell.angle_gamma   90.00
#
_symmetry.space_group_name_H-M   'P 1'
#
loop_
_entity.id
_entity.type
_entity.pdbx_description
1 polymer ?
#
loop_
_entity_poly.entity_id
_entity_poly.type
_entity_poly.pdbx_seq_one_letter_code
_entity_poly.pdbx_strand_id
1 'polypeptide(L)' 'MKRFFWSGLLLLAILLFLVALRTELLYLNLIVILLALLIYSKGSPILFEKYYKRRERLRNEYVERMAKRNKI' A
#
# COMPACT_ATOMS: atom_id res chain seq x y z
N MET A 1 10.24 -11.44 -10.37
CA MET A 1 9.56 -10.68 -11.44
C MET A 1 8.29 -9.95 -11.00
N LYS A 2 7.34 -10.59 -10.28
CA LYS A 2 6.05 -9.96 -9.91
C LYS A 2 6.19 -8.61 -9.16
N ARG A 3 7.16 -8.46 -8.25
CA ARG A 3 7.38 -7.19 -7.50
C ARG A 3 7.72 -6.00 -8.41
N PHE A 4 8.60 -6.19 -9.39
CA PHE A 4 8.98 -5.14 -10.34
C PHE A 4 7.80 -4.68 -11.20
N PHE A 5 6.93 -5.61 -11.61
CA PHE A 5 5.72 -5.28 -12.35
C PHE A 5 4.80 -4.35 -11.55
N TRP A 6 4.53 -4.69 -10.29
CA TRP A 6 3.69 -3.84 -9.43
C TRP A 6 4.37 -2.53 -9.04
N SER A 7 5.69 -2.50 -8.85
CA SER A 7 6.44 -1.26 -8.65
C SER A 7 6.35 -0.34 -9.86
N GLY A 8 6.50 -0.88 -11.07
CA GLY A 8 6.33 -0.14 -12.32
C GLY A 8 4.89 0.36 -12.48
N LEU A 9 3.89 -0.44 -12.13
CA LEU A 9 2.48 -0.05 -12.17
C LEU A 9 2.15 1.06 -11.15
N LEU A 10 2.77 1.04 -9.98
CA LEU A 10 2.65 2.10 -8.98
C LEU A 10 3.27 3.41 -9.51
N LEU A 11 4.43 3.33 -10.15
CA LEU A 11 5.11 4.49 -10.74
C LEU A 11 4.29 5.08 -11.90
N LEU A 12 3.71 4.21 -12.73
CA LEU A 12 2.78 4.59 -13.79
C LEU A 12 1.54 5.30 -13.24
N ALA A 13 0.96 4.78 -12.14
CA ALA A 13 -0.20 5.41 -11.48
C ALA A 13 0.11 6.81 -10.94
N ILE A 14 1.33 7.02 -10.41
CA ILE A 14 1.79 8.35 -9.96
C ILE A 14 1.91 9.31 -11.15
N LEU A 15 2.47 8.87 -12.27
CA LEU A 15 2.55 9.69 -13.49
C LEU A 15 1.17 10.05 -14.02
N LEU A 16 0.24 9.08 -14.04
CA LEU A 16 -1.15 9.29 -14.43
C LEU A 16 -1.86 10.30 -13.52
N PHE A 17 -1.60 10.23 -12.21
CA PHE A 17 -2.12 11.20 -11.25
C PHE A 17 -1.60 12.63 -11.51
N LEU A 18 -0.31 12.78 -11.82
CA LEU A 18 0.28 14.08 -12.17
C LEU A 18 -0.31 14.67 -13.46
N VAL A 19 -0.56 13.83 -14.46
CA VAL A 19 -1.22 14.26 -15.70
C VAL A 19 -2.68 14.65 -15.45
N ALA A 20 -3.40 13.89 -14.63
CA ALA A 20 -4.78 14.17 -14.24
C ALA A 20 -4.91 15.50 -13.48
N LEU A 21 -3.96 15.78 -12.58
CA LEU A 21 -3.85 17.07 -11.88
C LEU A 21 -3.72 18.25 -12.85
N ARG A 22 -2.93 18.10 -13.94
CA ARG A 22 -2.72 19.16 -14.92
C ARG A 22 -3.91 19.38 -15.86
N THR A 23 -4.72 18.36 -16.11
CA THR A 23 -5.81 18.43 -17.09
C THR A 23 -7.14 18.90 -16.51
N GLU A 24 -7.26 19.06 -15.18
CA GLU A 24 -8.50 19.41 -14.46
C GLU A 24 -9.71 18.50 -14.80
N LEU A 25 -9.47 17.37 -15.46
CA LEU A 25 -10.49 16.41 -15.83
C LEU A 25 -10.87 15.57 -14.61
N LEU A 26 -11.94 15.97 -13.93
CA LEU A 26 -12.47 15.29 -12.74
C LEU A 26 -12.71 13.78 -12.96
N TYR A 27 -13.16 13.39 -14.16
CA TYR A 27 -13.34 11.97 -14.53
C TYR A 27 -12.03 11.18 -14.55
N LEU A 28 -10.93 11.83 -14.95
CA LEU A 28 -9.61 11.21 -15.04
C LEU A 28 -9.05 10.95 -13.63
N ASN A 29 -9.30 11.86 -12.69
CA ASN A 29 -9.00 11.63 -11.27
C ASN A 29 -9.76 10.41 -10.71
N LEU A 30 -11.03 10.24 -11.10
CA LEU A 30 -11.85 9.11 -10.65
C LEU A 30 -11.29 7.76 -11.16
N ILE A 31 -10.82 7.72 -12.40
CA ILE A 31 -10.12 6.56 -12.98
C ILE A 31 -8.81 6.28 -12.23
N VAL A 32 -8.03 7.33 -11.91
CA VAL A 32 -6.78 7.18 -11.16
C VAL A 32 -7.02 6.64 -9.76
N ILE A 33 -8.09 7.07 -9.08
CA ILE A 33 -8.48 6.55 -7.77
C ILE A 33 -8.84 5.06 -7.85
N LEU A 34 -9.62 4.65 -8.86
CA LEU A 34 -9.96 3.25 -9.11
C LEU A 34 -8.71 2.41 -9.39
N LEU A 35 -7.78 2.94 -10.18
CA LEU A 35 -6.51 2.29 -10.49
C LEU A 35 -5.65 2.14 -9.23
N ALA A 36 -5.58 3.19 -8.41
CA ALA A 36 -4.86 3.18 -7.14
C ALA A 36 -5.46 2.17 -6.14
N LEU A 37 -6.79 2.06 -6.08
CA LEU A 37 -7.48 1.05 -5.27
C LEU A 37 -7.16 -0.37 -5.73
N LEU A 38 -7.12 -0.62 -7.05
CA LEU A 38 -6.74 -1.92 -7.60
C LEU A 38 -5.28 -2.28 -7.26
N ILE A 39 -4.37 -1.31 -7.38
CA ILE A 39 -2.96 -1.48 -6.99
C ILE A 39 -2.84 -1.69 -5.48
N TYR A 40 -3.64 -1.00 -4.67
CA TYR A 40 -3.66 -1.18 -3.22
C TYR A 40 -4.17 -2.58 -2.84
N SER A 41 -5.25 -3.04 -3.46
CA SER A 41 -5.82 -4.37 -3.16
C SER A 41 -4.89 -5.52 -3.58
N LYS A 42 -4.36 -5.49 -4.81
CA LYS A 42 -3.61 -6.61 -5.38
C LYS A 42 -2.09 -6.44 -5.31
N GLY A 43 -1.60 -5.21 -5.46
CA GLY A 43 -0.16 -4.89 -5.47
C GLY A 43 0.42 -4.66 -4.08
N SER A 44 -0.33 -4.05 -3.16
CA SER A 44 0.15 -3.79 -1.79
C SER A 44 0.61 -5.03 -1.03
N PRO A 45 -0.12 -6.17 -1.01
CA PRO A 45 0.36 -7.36 -0.35
C PRO A 45 1.62 -7.95 -0.99
N ILE A 46 1.88 -7.68 -2.27
CA ILE A 46 3.05 -8.19 -3.01
C ILE A 46 4.28 -7.27 -2.86
N LEU A 47 4.07 -5.95 -2.87
CA LEU A 47 5.11 -4.93 -2.66
C LEU A 47 5.53 -4.85 -1.19
N PHE A 48 4.55 -4.78 -0.29
CA PHE A 48 4.76 -4.48 1.12
C PHE A 48 4.68 -5.71 2.01
N GLU A 49 4.72 -6.93 1.46
CA GLU A 49 4.70 -8.19 2.20
C GLU A 49 5.68 -8.19 3.39
N LYS A 50 6.92 -7.75 3.15
CA LYS A 50 7.97 -7.63 4.19
C LYS A 50 7.60 -6.61 5.26
N TYR A 51 6.99 -5.49 4.86
CA TYR A 51 6.58 -4.45 5.78
C TYR A 51 5.41 -4.92 6.66
N TYR A 52 4.40 -5.55 6.07
CA TYR A 52 3.27 -6.13 6.81
C TYR A 52 3.72 -7.21 7.79
N LYS A 53 4.59 -8.14 7.37
CA LYS A 53 5.18 -9.14 8.26
C LYS A 53 5.95 -8.51 9.41
N ARG A 54 6.70 -7.43 9.17
CA ARG A 54 7.42 -6.71 10.24
C ARG A 54 6.46 -6.04 11.20
N ARG A 55 5.42 -5.38 10.69
CA ARG A 55 4.40 -4.70 11.51
C ARG A 55 3.61 -5.67 12.37
N GLU A 56 3.31 -6.85 11.85
CA GLU A 56 2.66 -7.92 12.59
C GLU A 56 3.53 -8.46 13.74
N ARG A 57 4.83 -8.70 13.49
CA ARG A 57 5.75 -9.10 14.56
C ARG A 57 5.80 -8.08 15.68
N LEU A 58 5.94 -6.79 15.34
CA LEU A 58 5.97 -5.71 16.33
C LEU A 58 4.67 -5.63 17.14
N ARG A 59 3.51 -5.85 16.49
CA ARG A 59 2.22 -5.91 17.17
C ARG A 59 2.17 -7.06 18.16
N ASN A 60 2.62 -8.25 17.74
CA ASN A 60 2.61 -9.44 18.60
C ASN A 60 3.58 -9.27 19.78
N GLU A 61 4.80 -8.76 19.55
CA GLU A 61 5.75 -8.46 20.62
C GLU A 61 5.19 -7.44 21.63
N TYR A 62 4.49 -6.41 21.15
CA TYR A 62 3.86 -5.43 22.03
C TYR A 62 2.75 -6.06 22.89
N VAL A 63 1.90 -6.89 22.29
CA VAL A 63 0.85 -7.63 23.00
C VAL A 63 1.45 -8.59 24.04
N GLU A 64 2.50 -9.32 23.69
CA GLU A 64 3.21 -10.22 24.62
C GLU A 64 3.82 -9.45 25.81
N ARG A 65 4.46 -8.30 25.55
CA ARG A 65 5.00 -7.44 26.61
C ARG A 65 3.91 -6.93 27.56
N MET A 66 2.77 -6.52 27.01
CA MET A 66 1.62 -6.07 27.79
C MET A 66 0.99 -7.21 28.62
N ALA A 67 0.84 -8.39 28.03
CA ALA A 67 0.33 -9.56 28.74
C ALA A 67 1.27 -10.02 29.87
N LYS A 68 2.59 -9.89 29.67
CA LYS A 68 3.59 -10.18 30.71
C LYS A 68 3.57 -9.13 31.83
N ARG A 69 3.32 -7.86 31.51
CA ARG A 69 3.18 -6.77 32.50
C ARG A 69 1.92 -6.92 33.36
N ASN A 70 0.80 -7.36 32.79
CA ASN A 70 -0.47 -7.53 33.54
C ASN A 70 -0.55 -8.82 34.39
N LYS A 71 0.44 -9.72 34.29
CA LYS A 71 0.53 -10.97 35.08
C LYS A 71 1.44 -10.86 36.31
N ILE A 72 2.03 -9.69 36.56
CA ILE A 72 2.83 -9.34 37.74
C ILE A 72 1.97 -8.42 38.61
#